data_AF-A0A6P7FWN5-F1
#
_entry.id   AF-A0A6P7FWN5-F1
#
_cell.length_a   1.000
_cell.length_b   1.000
_cell.length_c   1.000
_cell.angle_alpha   90.00
_cell.angle_beta   90.00
_cell.angle_gamma   90.00
#
_symmetry.space_group_name_H-M   'P 1'
#
loop_
_entity.id
_entity.type
_entity.pdbx_description
1 polymer ?
#
loop_
_entity_poly.entity_id
_entity_poly.type
_entity_poly.pdbx_seq_one_letter_code
_entity_poly.pdbx_strand_id
1 'polypeptide(L)'
;MFDVFKVDREKQEIIIDEKLEDISIDQLQDILPSHQPRYVVLSYRQEHRDGRISYPLCFIFFTPRDSHAELQMMYAGSKIALQKEAELTRSFEIRELEDLTEEWLLEKLGN
;
A
#
# COMPACT_ATOMS: atom_id res chain seq x y z
N MET A 1 -6.85 4.08 8.45
CA MET A 1 -6.13 5.23 7.87
C MET A 1 -5.19 4.72 6.80
N PHE A 2 -5.20 5.35 5.63
CA PHE A 2 -4.32 5.03 4.51
C PHE A 2 -3.58 6.29 4.06
N ASP A 3 -2.26 6.19 3.89
CA ASP A 3 -1.46 7.17 3.19
C ASP A 3 -1.03 6.56 1.85
N VAL A 4 -1.45 7.20 0.74
CA VAL A 4 -1.11 6.78 -0.63
C VAL A 4 0.02 7.65 -1.13
N PHE A 5 1.07 7.02 -1.67
CA PHE A 5 2.24 7.70 -2.21
C PHE A 5 2.44 7.35 -3.68
N LYS A 6 2.98 8.33 -4.41
CA LYS A 6 3.40 8.18 -5.81
C LYS A 6 4.82 8.69 -6.00
N VAL A 7 5.46 8.22 -7.06
CA VAL A 7 6.72 8.79 -7.56
C VAL A 7 6.38 9.93 -8.52
N ASP A 8 6.81 11.14 -8.20
CA ASP A 8 6.83 12.28 -9.11
C ASP A 8 8.00 12.09 -10.09
N ARG A 9 7.67 11.87 -11.36
CA ARG A 9 8.68 11.59 -12.40
C ARG A 9 9.59 12.78 -12.68
N GLU A 10 9.06 13.99 -12.59
CA GLU A 10 9.81 15.20 -12.94
C GLU A 10 10.79 15.56 -11.82
N LYS A 11 10.34 15.40 -10.57
CA LYS A 11 11.16 15.71 -9.38
C LYS A 11 12.03 14.55 -8.91
N GLN A 12 11.75 13.34 -9.38
CA GLN A 12 12.38 12.10 -8.89
C GLN A 12 12.20 11.92 -7.37
N GLU A 13 11.04 12.30 -6.86
CA GLU A 13 10.72 12.28 -5.44
C GLU A 13 9.48 11.43 -5.17
N ILE A 14 9.44 10.83 -3.98
CA ILE A 14 8.22 10.20 -3.47
C ILE A 14 7.40 11.29 -2.79
N ILE A 15 6.16 11.46 -3.25
CA ILE A 15 5.23 12.45 -2.71
C ILE A 15 3.96 11.75 -2.24
N ILE A 16 3.27 12.40 -1.30
CA ILE A 16 1.93 12.01 -0.89
C ILE A 16 0.99 12.29 -2.05
N ASP A 17 0.26 11.28 -2.49
CA ASP A 17 -0.82 11.40 -3.46
C ASP A 17 -2.12 11.75 -2.72
N GLU A 18 -2.49 10.91 -1.76
CA GLU A 18 -3.73 11.04 -1.00
C GLU A 18 -3.56 10.60 0.46
N LYS A 19 -4.35 11.20 1.35
CA LYS A 19 -4.53 10.75 2.73
C LYS A 19 -5.99 10.43 2.94
N LEU A 20 -6.27 9.19 3.31
CA LEU A 20 -7.63 8.66 3.37
C LEU A 20 -7.93 8.18 4.80
N GLU A 21 -8.94 8.79 5.39
CA GLU A 21 -9.43 8.50 6.72
C GLU A 21 -10.83 7.87 6.61
N ASP A 22 -11.16 6.98 7.56
CA ASP A 22 -12.49 6.37 7.68
C ASP A 22 -13.06 5.67 6.43
N ILE A 23 -12.18 5.13 5.56
CA ILE A 23 -12.57 4.28 4.43
C ILE A 23 -12.25 2.80 4.69
N SER A 24 -12.98 1.90 4.01
CA SER A 24 -12.70 0.47 3.97
C SER A 24 -11.60 0.13 2.96
N ILE A 25 -11.10 -1.11 3.02
CA ILE A 25 -10.15 -1.64 2.03
C ILE A 25 -10.79 -1.71 0.64
N ASP A 26 -12.07 -2.08 0.53
CA ASP A 26 -12.77 -2.11 -0.76
C ASP A 26 -12.88 -0.71 -1.38
N GLN A 27 -13.20 0.30 -0.56
CA GLN A 27 -13.24 1.69 -1.03
C GLN A 27 -11.87 2.19 -1.49
N LEU A 28 -10.78 1.70 -0.89
CA LEU A 28 -9.43 2.02 -1.36
C LEU A 28 -9.20 1.47 -2.78
N GLN A 29 -9.72 0.29 -3.13
CA GLN A 29 -9.57 -0.28 -4.48
C GLN A 29 -10.17 0.66 -5.54
N ASP A 30 -11.33 1.25 -5.26
CA ASP A 30 -12.01 2.19 -6.16
C ASP A 30 -11.27 3.53 -6.32
N ILE A 31 -10.47 3.91 -5.32
CA ILE A 31 -9.69 5.16 -5.33
C ILE A 31 -8.35 4.98 -6.06
N LEU A 32 -7.71 3.83 -5.90
CA LEU A 32 -6.39 3.58 -6.50
C LEU A 32 -6.46 3.52 -8.04
N PRO A 33 -5.49 4.12 -8.75
CA PRO A 33 -5.49 4.11 -10.21
C PRO A 33 -5.16 2.71 -10.76
N SER A 34 -6.07 2.10 -11.51
CA SER A 34 -5.93 0.72 -12.03
C SER A 34 -4.67 0.44 -12.86
N HIS A 35 -4.10 1.45 -13.53
CA HIS A 35 -3.00 1.28 -14.49
C HIS A 35 -1.67 1.90 -14.04
N GLN A 36 -1.58 2.40 -12.81
CA GLN A 36 -0.36 3.04 -12.30
C GLN A 36 0.03 2.50 -10.93
N PRO A 37 1.33 2.25 -10.67
CA PRO A 37 1.77 1.81 -9.36
C PRO A 37 1.48 2.84 -8.27
N ARG A 38 1.25 2.34 -7.06
CA ARG A 38 1.12 3.14 -5.84
C ARG A 38 1.76 2.43 -4.68
N TYR A 39 2.32 3.20 -3.76
CA TYR A 39 2.60 2.69 -2.43
C TYR A 39 1.46 3.09 -1.51
N VAL A 40 1.06 2.17 -0.65
CA VAL A 40 0.03 2.42 0.36
C VAL A 40 0.62 2.06 1.71
N VAL A 41 0.57 2.99 2.64
CA VAL A 41 0.83 2.74 4.05
C VAL A 41 -0.51 2.68 4.77
N LEU A 42 -0.81 1.54 5.38
CA LEU A 42 -2.06 1.25 6.05
C LEU A 42 -1.81 1.03 7.53
N SER A 43 -2.46 1.83 8.38
CA SER A 43 -2.64 1.50 9.80
C SER A 43 -3.99 0.81 9.98
N TYR A 44 -3.95 -0.51 10.12
CA TYR A 44 -5.14 -1.36 10.16
C TYR A 44 -5.54 -1.69 11.61
N ARG A 45 -6.80 -1.44 12.00
CA ARG A 45 -7.29 -1.83 13.33
C ARG A 45 -7.62 -3.32 13.33
N GLN A 46 -6.72 -4.13 13.86
CA GLN A 46 -6.90 -5.57 13.97
C GLN A 46 -7.40 -5.96 15.37
N GLU A 47 -8.53 -6.64 15.42
CA GLU A 47 -9.06 -7.29 16.62
C GLU A 47 -8.64 -8.76 16.64
N HIS A 48 -7.96 -9.16 17.71
CA HIS A 48 -7.46 -10.52 17.91
C HIS A 48 -8.53 -11.37 18.59
N ARG A 49 -8.46 -12.69 18.40
CA ARG A 49 -9.44 -13.65 18.98
C ARG A 49 -9.51 -13.61 20.51
N ASP A 50 -8.46 -13.14 21.17
CA ASP A 50 -8.38 -12.96 22.62
C ASP A 50 -8.87 -11.58 23.10
N GLY A 51 -9.43 -10.76 22.21
CA GLY A 51 -9.95 -9.43 22.49
C GLY A 51 -8.90 -8.32 22.49
N ARG A 52 -7.62 -8.61 22.25
CA ARG A 52 -6.61 -7.56 22.07
C ARG A 52 -6.86 -6.80 20.78
N ILE A 53 -6.55 -5.51 20.78
CA ILE A 53 -6.57 -4.66 19.58
C ILE A 53 -5.13 -4.24 19.28
N SER A 54 -4.74 -4.34 18.01
CA SER A 54 -3.46 -3.84 17.53
C SER A 54 -3.64 -3.00 16.27
N TYR A 55 -2.64 -2.18 15.98
CA TYR A 55 -2.61 -1.31 14.79
C TYR A 55 -1.37 -1.59 13.95
N PRO A 56 -1.24 -2.76 13.31
CA PRO A 56 -0.12 -3.04 12.43
C PRO A 56 -0.03 -1.99 11.32
N LEU A 57 1.17 -1.44 11.16
CA LEU A 57 1.52 -0.59 10.03
C LEU A 57 1.99 -1.48 8.87
N CYS A 58 1.24 -1.47 7.78
CA CYS A 58 1.45 -2.30 6.60
C CYS A 58 1.86 -1.44 5.43
N PHE A 59 2.87 -1.87 4.70
CA PHE A 59 3.29 -1.29 3.43
C PHE A 59 2.84 -2.18 2.30
N ILE A 60 1.96 -1.69 1.44
CA ILE A 60 1.45 -2.40 0.29
C ILE A 60 1.98 -1.70 -0.96
N PHE A 61 2.71 -2.44 -1.78
CA PHE A 61 3.17 -1.97 -3.07
C PHE A 61 2.26 -2.53 -4.16
N PHE A 62 1.40 -1.68 -4.72
CA PHE A 62 0.58 -2.02 -5.86
C PHE A 62 1.35 -1.75 -7.16
N THR A 63 1.50 -2.79 -7.99
CA THR A 63 2.19 -2.75 -9.28
C THR A 63 1.33 -3.40 -10.37
N PRO A 64 0.40 -2.66 -10.98
CA PRO A 64 -0.46 -3.23 -12.01
C PRO A 64 0.35 -3.75 -13.19
N ARG A 65 -0.05 -4.91 -13.73
CA ARG A 65 0.70 -5.62 -14.77
C ARG A 65 0.82 -4.83 -16.07
N ASP A 66 -0.17 -3.99 -16.36
CA ASP A 66 -0.27 -3.18 -17.56
C ASP A 66 0.36 -1.78 -17.41
N SER A 67 0.92 -1.46 -16.24
CA SER A 67 1.71 -0.25 -16.07
C SER A 67 2.93 -0.25 -17.00
N HIS A 68 3.27 0.93 -17.53
CA HIS A 68 4.49 1.13 -18.29
C HIS A 68 5.74 0.63 -17.54
N ALA A 69 6.61 -0.10 -18.23
CA ALA A 69 7.81 -0.73 -17.65
C ALA A 69 8.74 0.29 -16.97
N GLU A 70 8.93 1.47 -17.59
CA GLU A 70 9.72 2.56 -17.00
C GLU A 70 9.15 3.02 -15.65
N LEU A 71 7.82 3.10 -15.55
CA LEU A 71 7.14 3.47 -14.30
C LEU A 71 7.32 2.39 -13.24
N GLN A 72 7.15 1.12 -13.61
CA GLN A 72 7.39 0.00 -12.70
C GLN A 72 8.83 0.01 -12.17
N MET A 73 9.81 0.29 -13.03
CA MET A 73 11.22 0.41 -12.64
C MET A 73 11.47 1.57 -11.67
N MET A 74 10.91 2.76 -11.94
CA MET A 74 11.04 3.92 -11.04
C MET A 74 10.48 3.62 -9.65
N TYR A 75 9.31 2.99 -9.58
CA TYR A 75 8.72 2.61 -8.30
C TYR A 75 9.49 1.45 -7.62
N ALA A 76 9.95 0.45 -8.36
CA ALA A 76 10.76 -0.62 -7.77
C ALA A 76 12.07 -0.06 -7.17
N GLY A 77 12.72 0.88 -7.84
CA GLY A 77 13.94 1.53 -7.36
C GLY A 77 13.74 2.41 -6.12
N SER A 78 12.57 3.03 -5.98
CA SER A 78 12.27 3.96 -4.88
C SER A 78 11.67 3.29 -3.64
N LYS A 79 11.16 2.04 -3.79
CA LYS A 79 10.50 1.26 -2.73
C LYS A 79 11.32 1.18 -1.43
N ILE A 80 12.59 0.81 -1.54
CA ILE A 80 13.45 0.59 -0.37
C ILE A 80 13.68 1.88 0.42
N ALA A 81 13.77 3.03 -0.27
CA ALA A 81 13.95 4.32 0.38
C ALA A 81 12.75 4.65 1.28
N LEU A 82 11.53 4.51 0.76
CA LEU A 82 10.31 4.73 1.53
C LEU A 82 10.17 3.76 2.71
N GLN A 83 10.46 2.47 2.49
CA GLN A 83 10.38 1.48 3.56
C GLN A 83 11.33 1.77 4.72
N LYS A 84 12.55 2.24 4.42
CA LYS A 84 13.54 2.62 5.43
C LYS A 84 13.13 3.88 6.18
N GLU A 85 12.70 4.91 5.45
CA GLU A 85 12.32 6.21 6.02
C GLU A 85 11.14 6.08 7.01
N ALA A 86 10.15 5.26 6.66
CA ALA A 86 8.95 5.04 7.48
C ALA A 86 9.03 3.79 8.40
N GLU A 87 10.21 3.17 8.52
CA GLU A 87 10.44 1.97 9.35
C GLU A 87 9.44 0.82 9.09
N LEU A 88 9.06 0.64 7.83
CA LEU A 88 8.00 -0.27 7.41
C LEU A 88 8.50 -1.72 7.34
N THR A 89 8.16 -2.51 8.35
CA THR A 89 8.61 -3.91 8.47
C THR A 89 7.66 -4.90 7.79
N ARG A 90 6.35 -4.60 7.74
CA ARG A 90 5.34 -5.47 7.11
C ARG A 90 5.11 -5.02 5.67
N SER A 91 5.85 -5.62 4.74
CA SER A 91 5.80 -5.29 3.33
C SER A 91 5.09 -6.35 2.51
N PHE A 92 4.13 -5.92 1.70
CA PHE A 92 3.37 -6.75 0.79
C PHE A 92 3.40 -6.15 -0.61
N GLU A 93 3.18 -7.00 -1.61
CA GLU A 93 3.15 -6.59 -3.02
C GLU A 93 1.95 -7.26 -3.68
N ILE A 94 1.18 -6.48 -4.43
CA ILE A 94 0.00 -6.92 -5.16
C ILE A 94 0.10 -6.41 -6.60
N ARG A 95 -0.51 -7.16 -7.52
CA ARG A 95 -0.52 -6.82 -8.95
C ARG A 95 -1.91 -6.54 -9.49
N GLU A 96 -2.93 -7.02 -8.81
CA GLU A 96 -4.34 -6.77 -9.10
C GLU A 96 -4.94 -6.09 -7.86
N LEU A 97 -5.84 -5.13 -8.04
CA LEU A 97 -6.48 -4.45 -6.92
C LEU A 97 -7.49 -5.35 -6.21
N GLU A 98 -8.07 -6.29 -6.95
CA GLU A 98 -9.00 -7.30 -6.46
C GLU A 98 -8.34 -8.24 -5.44
N ASP A 99 -7.02 -8.37 -5.44
CA ASP A 99 -6.27 -9.12 -4.42
C ASP A 99 -6.24 -8.38 -3.07
N LEU A 100 -6.44 -7.05 -3.06
CA LEU A 100 -6.38 -6.22 -1.87
C LEU A 100 -7.69 -6.29 -1.09
N THR A 101 -7.92 -7.37 -0.37
CA THR A 101 -9.10 -7.56 0.49
C THR A 101 -8.74 -7.57 1.97
N GLU A 102 -9.73 -7.37 2.83
CA GLU A 102 -9.54 -7.50 4.28
C GLU A 102 -9.13 -8.93 4.67
N GLU A 103 -9.72 -9.94 4.04
CA GLU A 103 -9.34 -11.35 4.21
C GLU A 103 -7.87 -11.60 3.84
N TRP A 104 -7.45 -11.12 2.67
CA TRP A 104 -6.05 -11.21 2.24
C TRP A 104 -5.11 -10.53 3.24
N LEU A 105 -5.46 -9.33 3.72
CA LEU A 105 -4.62 -8.60 4.66
C LEU A 105 -4.50 -9.36 5.99
N LEU A 106 -5.60 -9.89 6.51
CA LEU A 106 -5.61 -10.67 7.74
C LEU A 106 -4.77 -11.96 7.62
N GLU A 107 -4.85 -12.64 6.47
CA GLU A 107 -3.99 -13.80 6.17
C GLU A 107 -2.51 -13.42 6.24
N LYS A 108 -2.12 -12.28 5.64
CA LYS A 108 -0.73 -11.78 5.69
C LYS A 108 -0.29 -11.36 7.08
N LEU A 109 -1.23 -10.95 7.93
CA LEU A 109 -0.97 -10.60 9.34
C LEU A 109 -0.91 -11.83 10.27
N GLY A 110 -1.27 -13.02 9.77
CA GLY A 110 -1.22 -14.27 10.51
C GLY A 110 -2.39 -14.49 11.47
N ASN A 111 -3.59 -14.02 11.10
CA ASN A 111 -4.81 -14.11 11.91
C ASN A 111 -5.80 -15.17 11.39
#